data_AF-A0A117KX46-F1
#
_entry.id   AF-A0A117KX46-F1
#
_cell.length_a   1.000
_cell.length_b   1.000
_cell.length_c   1.000
_cell.angle_alpha   90.00
_cell.angle_beta   90.00
_cell.angle_gamma   90.00
#
_symmetry.space_group_name_H-M   'P 1'
#
loop_
_entity.id
_entity.type
_entity.pdbx_description
1 polymer ?
#
loop_
_entity_poly.entity_id
_entity_poly.type
_entity_poly.pdbx_seq_one_letter_code
_entity_poly.pdbx_strand_id
1 'polypeptide(L)' 'MNFEEMEALVNKLFSLENPLTCPHGRPTTVIIPGSKLLSEFLRNS' A
#
# COMPACT_ATOMS: atom_id res chain seq x y z
N MET A 1 -16.05 -5.58 6.06
CA MET A 1 -15.00 -6.27 5.30
C MET A 1 -14.39 -7.33 6.20
N ASN A 2 -14.61 -8.60 5.88
CA ASN A 2 -13.88 -9.71 6.48
C ASN A 2 -12.47 -9.80 5.88
N PHE A 3 -11.67 -10.75 6.36
CA PHE A 3 -10.30 -10.94 5.89
C PHE A 3 -10.26 -11.29 4.40
N GLU A 4 -11.16 -12.16 3.94
CA GLU A 4 -11.20 -12.57 2.53
C GLU A 4 -11.54 -11.40 1.59
N GLU A 5 -12.47 -10.53 1.98
CA GLU A 5 -12.86 -9.32 1.24
C GLU A 5 -11.71 -8.30 1.19
N MET A 6 -10.94 -8.16 2.29
CA MET A 6 -9.74 -7.32 2.33
C MET A 6 -8.67 -7.84 1.37
N GLU A 7 -8.36 -9.13 1.44
CA GLU A 7 -7.34 -9.75 0.60
C GLU A 7 -7.71 -9.68 -0.88
N ALA A 8 -8.96 -10.02 -1.22
CA ALA A 8 -9.46 -9.93 -2.60
C ALA A 8 -9.39 -8.50 -3.15
N LEU A 9 -9.73 -7.49 -2.34
CA LEU A 9 -9.64 -6.08 -2.73
C LEU A 9 -8.19 -5.67 -3.01
N VAL A 10 -7.26 -6.00 -2.11
CA VAL A 10 -5.84 -5.67 -2.26
C VAL A 10 -5.26 -6.34 -3.50
N ASN A 11 -5.50 -7.65 -3.67
CA ASN A 11 -5.03 -8.39 -4.85
C ASN A 11 -5.58 -7.82 -6.16
N LYS A 12 -6.85 -7.42 -6.19
CA LYS A 12 -7.45 -6.76 -7.35
C LYS A 12 -6.87 -5.38 -7.62
N LEU A 13 -6.60 -4.58 -6.58
CA LEU A 13 -6.01 -3.26 -6.74
C LEU A 13 -4.62 -3.36 -7.40
N PHE A 14 -3.77 -4.24 -6.88
CA PHE A 14 -2.38 -4.39 -7.35
C PHE A 14 -2.23 -5.17 -8.66
N SER A 15 -3.31 -5.72 -9.23
CA SER A 15 -3.30 -6.29 -10.59
C SER A 15 -3.59 -5.26 -11.70
N LEU A 16 -3.98 -4.04 -11.34
CA LEU A 16 -4.23 -2.95 -12.29
C LEU A 16 -2.92 -2.36 -12.83
N GLU A 17 -2.99 -1.74 -14.01
CA GLU A 17 -1.85 -1.07 -14.65
C GLU A 17 -1.28 0.08 -13.81
N ASN A 18 -2.15 0.86 -13.16
CA ASN A 18 -1.77 1.96 -12.26
C ASN A 18 -2.44 1.82 -10.89
N PRO A 19 -1.91 0.99 -9.99
CA PRO A 19 -2.54 0.68 -8.71
C PRO A 19 -2.35 1.80 -7.66
N LEU A 20 -1.46 2.76 -7.92
CA LEU A 20 -1.03 3.76 -6.94
C LEU A 20 -1.83 5.06 -7.01
N THR A 21 -2.53 5.30 -8.12
CA THR A 21 -3.26 6.55 -8.36
C THR A 21 -4.62 6.26 -8.99
N CYS A 22 -5.68 6.88 -8.49
CA CYS A 22 -7.01 6.76 -9.09
C CYS A 22 -7.09 7.55 -10.41
N PRO A 23 -8.10 7.31 -11.26
CA PRO A 23 -8.26 8.03 -12.53
C PRO A 23 -8.35 9.57 -12.42
N HIS A 24 -8.60 10.10 -11.22
CA HIS A 24 -8.68 11.54 -10.94
C HIS A 24 -7.38 12.12 -10.34
N GLY A 25 -6.30 11.34 -10.27
CA GLY A 25 -5.00 11.79 -9.77
C GLY A 25 -4.82 11.73 -8.24
N ARG A 26 -5.78 11.18 -7.49
CA ARG A 26 -5.63 11.01 -6.03
C ARG A 26 -4.88 9.71 -5.72
N PRO A 27 -3.99 9.69 -4.73
CA PRO A 27 -3.30 8.46 -4.35
C PRO A 27 -4.29 7.42 -3.79
N THR A 28 -4.19 6.18 -4.28
CA THR A 28 -4.93 5.02 -3.76
C THR A 28 -4.09 4.17 -2.81
N THR A 29 -2.78 4.35 -2.83
CA THR A 29 -1.84 3.58 -2.02
C THR A 29 -0.70 4.49 -1.54
N VAL A 30 -0.31 4.34 -0.28
CA VAL A 30 0.89 4.95 0.29
C VAL A 30 1.89 3.85 0.59
N ILE A 31 3.09 3.97 0.03
CA ILE A 31 4.18 3.02 0.26
C ILE A 31 5.14 3.63 1.29
N ILE A 32 5.33 2.93 2.41
CA ILE A 32 6.34 3.29 3.40
C ILE A 32 7.42 2.21 3.34
N PRO A 33 8.65 2.54 2.89
CA PRO A 33 9.75 1.59 2.89
C PRO A 33 10.04 1.08 4.30
N GLY A 34 10.40 -0.20 4.43
CA GLY A 34 10.81 -0.78 5.71
C GLY A 34 11.95 0.00 6.37
N SER A 35 12.93 0.46 5.58
CA SER A 35 14.03 1.32 6.06
C SER A 35 13.55 2.64 6.66
N LYS A 36 12.49 3.24 6.12
CA LYS A 36 11.88 4.46 6.66
C LYS A 36 11.26 4.18 8.02
N LEU A 37 10.53 3.07 8.16
CA LEU A 37 10.00 2.64 9.46
C LEU A 37 11.13 2.38 10.47
N LEU A 38 12.18 1.65 10.06
CA LEU A 38 13.32 1.39 10.94
C LEU A 38 13.96 2.69 11.42
N SER A 39 14.14 3.66 10.53
CA SER A 39 14.69 4.97 10.88
C SER A 39 13.77 5.78 11.80
N GLU A 40 12.47 5.85 11.50
CA GLU A 40 11.51 6.63 12.30
C GLU A 40 11.31 6.06 13.71
N PHE A 41 11.42 4.75 13.86
CA PHE A 41 11.30 4.06 15.14
C PHE A 41 12.65 3.79 15.82
N LEU A 42 13.75 4.36 15.32
CA LEU A 42 15.10 4.21 15.89
C LEU A 42 15.55 2.75 16.03
N ARG A 43 15.18 1.91 15.05
CA ARG A 43 15.51 0.49 14.95
C ARG A 43 16.58 0.18 13.91
N ASN A 44 17.38 1.18 13.52
CA ASN A 44 18.56 0.98 12.67
C ASN A 44 19.68 0.39 13.56
N SER A 45 19.75 -0.93 13.63
CA SER A 45 20.87 -1.68 14.24
C SER A 45 22.04 -1.83 13.27
#